data_AF-A0A8J6MBY2-F1
#
_entry.id   AF-A0A8J6MBY2-F1
#
_cell.length_a   1.000
_cell.length_b   1.000
_cell.length_c   1.000
_cell.angle_alpha   90.00
_cell.angle_beta   90.00
_cell.angle_gamma   90.00
#
_symmetry.space_group_name_H-M   'P 1'
#
loop_
_entity.id
_entity.type
_entity.pdbx_description
1 polymer ?
#
loop_
_entity_poly.entity_id
_entity_poly.type
_entity_poly.pdbx_seq_one_letter_code
_entity_poly.pdbx_strand_id
1 'polypeptide(L)'
;MSNSLPSASEWLAYEPFYLDPSLPTGFWLCSTPEDALAVKVNAGCLRTTATWEDLPRCEKFLASFPYVLIVCPDRKLRTKMAAEARERLPGLVLLVANDSGFRKCATLQELRDQYGLKSLDHLLLDTTELPGFGLLDLADVVPPDISKMPKVRTGIAKLDNIIGGYYLGELSIWTGKRGEGKSTFLDQMLLESIDQAVPVCAYSGELQAWKFKYWATLQAAGPKNITQSTDPQSGKVIPGVNPFVQRRIDEWWRGRFLLYDIGKSARHDIARILKAFDYARKRYGAKVFLVDNLMTARYKGVKDSDYYRAQSNFVGELASFAKGYDVHVHLVAHPRKTDKPLDNDAVSGIGDITNMADNVFSMERTDQGGNGGDSEYEGTKSGTVLTILKNRFFGETQRSIGLDFDKKSKRFYKSGGGTPHKAYGWEFDGEEQPSFLDDGAPVEDPFDDSKKGA
;
A
#
# COMPACT_ATOMS: atom_id res chain seq x y z
N MET A 1 -1.74 47.33 24.85
CA MET A 1 -2.31 46.03 25.26
C MET A 1 -1.17 45.06 25.34
N SER A 2 -0.85 44.50 26.51
CA SER A 2 0.24 43.55 26.67
C SER A 2 -0.14 42.22 26.00
N ASN A 3 0.22 42.04 24.73
CA ASN A 3 0.26 40.72 24.13
C ASN A 3 1.43 39.97 24.78
N SER A 4 1.17 39.29 25.90
CA SER A 4 2.13 38.35 26.45
C SER A 4 2.33 37.25 25.41
N LEU A 5 3.56 37.14 24.88
CA LEU A 5 3.92 36.05 23.97
C LEU A 5 3.56 34.70 24.60
N PRO A 6 3.05 33.73 23.82
CA PRO A 6 2.84 32.38 24.32
C PRO A 6 4.14 31.83 24.91
N SER A 7 4.09 31.17 26.06
CA SER A 7 5.30 30.60 26.66
C SER A 7 5.77 29.40 25.84
N ALA A 8 6.98 29.48 25.28
CA ALA A 8 7.70 28.35 24.71
C ALA A 8 8.95 27.99 25.52
N SER A 9 9.11 28.61 26.70
CA SER A 9 10.32 28.52 27.52
C SER A 9 10.58 27.14 28.09
N GLU A 10 9.64 26.19 28.02
CA GLU A 10 9.84 24.79 28.38
C GLU A 10 10.67 24.02 27.34
N TRP A 11 10.60 24.43 26.06
CA TRP A 11 11.21 23.72 24.94
C TRP A 11 12.28 24.53 24.22
N LEU A 12 12.15 25.86 24.20
CA LEU A 12 13.12 26.77 23.62
C LEU A 12 13.90 27.52 24.71
N ALA A 13 15.19 27.71 24.47
CA ALA A 13 16.06 28.60 25.22
C ALA A 13 16.17 29.91 24.44
N TYR A 14 15.70 31.00 25.05
CA TYR A 14 15.74 32.36 24.53
C TYR A 14 15.70 33.35 25.70
N GLU A 15 16.07 34.59 25.44
CA GLU A 15 16.04 35.67 26.43
C GLU A 15 14.79 36.55 26.23
N PRO A 16 13.79 36.50 27.14
CA PRO A 16 12.51 37.21 26.96
C PRO A 16 12.66 38.72 26.75
N PHE A 17 13.70 39.32 27.32
CA PHE A 17 14.00 40.75 27.17
C PHE A 17 14.32 41.16 25.73
N TYR A 18 14.85 40.24 24.91
CA TYR A 18 15.24 40.50 23.52
C TYR A 18 14.20 40.03 22.49
N LEU A 19 13.00 39.63 22.94
CA LEU A 19 11.90 39.26 22.05
C LEU A 19 11.05 40.47 21.69
N ASP A 20 11.02 40.79 20.41
CA ASP A 20 10.14 41.77 19.79
C ASP A 20 9.62 41.24 18.44
N PRO A 21 8.45 40.57 18.44
CA PRO A 21 7.86 40.03 17.22
C PRO A 21 7.40 41.09 16.21
N SER A 22 7.35 42.37 16.61
CA SER A 22 7.02 43.45 15.67
C SER A 22 8.15 43.78 14.71
N LEU A 23 9.38 43.33 15.02
CA LEU A 23 10.53 43.50 14.14
C LEU A 23 10.47 42.57 12.92
N PRO A 24 10.91 43.04 11.75
CA PRO A 24 10.87 42.24 10.50
C PRO A 24 11.99 41.19 10.42
N THR A 25 12.64 40.88 11.54
CA THR A 25 13.81 39.97 11.61
C THR A 25 13.44 38.49 11.77
N GLY A 26 12.16 38.19 11.99
CA GLY A 26 11.69 36.83 12.26
C GLY A 26 12.23 36.26 13.58
N PHE A 27 11.97 34.98 13.84
CA PHE A 27 12.59 34.24 14.94
C PHE A 27 13.80 33.46 14.45
N TRP A 28 14.98 33.71 15.03
CA TRP A 28 16.23 33.06 14.67
C TRP A 28 16.40 31.78 15.46
N LEU A 29 16.10 30.64 14.84
CA LEU A 29 16.30 29.32 15.39
C LEU A 29 17.75 28.87 15.17
N CYS A 30 18.56 29.02 16.22
CA CYS A 30 19.97 28.69 16.25
C CYS A 30 20.22 27.24 16.70
N SER A 31 21.38 26.69 16.35
CA SER A 31 21.81 25.35 16.80
C SER A 31 22.21 25.29 18.27
N THR A 32 22.69 26.40 18.83
CA THR A 32 23.25 26.47 20.18
C THR A 32 22.78 27.73 20.92
N PRO A 33 22.78 27.72 22.28
CA PRO A 33 22.53 28.93 23.06
C PRO A 33 23.55 30.04 22.80
N GLU A 34 24.81 29.69 22.54
CA GLU A 34 25.88 30.63 22.25
C GLU A 34 25.62 31.39 20.94
N ASP A 35 25.18 30.68 19.90
CA ASP A 35 24.78 31.29 18.63
C ASP A 35 23.55 32.18 18.81
N ALA A 36 22.55 31.75 19.60
CA ALA A 36 21.38 32.56 19.92
C ALA A 36 21.77 33.85 20.67
N LEU A 37 22.72 33.79 21.61
CA LEU A 37 23.26 34.94 22.32
C LEU A 37 24.13 35.86 21.44
N ALA A 38 24.74 35.32 20.38
CA ALA A 38 25.46 36.13 19.41
C ALA A 38 24.49 37.03 18.61
N VAL A 39 23.31 36.51 18.27
CA VAL A 39 22.23 37.23 17.56
C VAL A 39 21.44 38.14 18.49
N LYS A 40 21.11 37.66 19.70
CA LYS A 40 20.28 38.31 20.74
C LYS A 40 18.82 38.51 20.37
N VAL A 41 18.54 39.37 19.40
CA VAL A 41 17.16 39.83 19.10
C VAL A 41 16.39 38.71 18.41
N ASN A 42 15.22 38.37 18.94
CA ASN A 42 14.35 37.31 18.44
C ASN A 42 15.07 35.97 18.21
N ALA A 43 16.10 35.66 19.01
CA ALA A 43 16.90 34.47 18.82
C ALA A 43 16.71 33.45 19.93
N GLY A 44 16.75 32.18 19.56
CA GLY A 44 16.74 31.08 20.51
C GLY A 44 17.14 29.76 19.87
N CYS A 45 17.23 28.72 20.69
CA CYS A 45 17.51 27.36 20.24
C CYS A 45 16.64 26.36 21.01
N LEU A 46 16.61 25.10 20.58
CA LEU A 46 16.04 24.04 21.41
C LEU A 46 16.81 23.92 22.73
N ARG A 47 16.12 23.67 23.82
CA ARG A 47 16.74 23.32 25.10
C ARG A 47 17.44 21.98 25.01
N THR A 48 18.44 21.77 25.85
CA THR A 48 19.13 20.49 25.99
C THR A 48 18.21 19.35 26.43
N THR A 49 17.10 19.67 27.10
CA THR A 49 16.07 18.73 27.54
C THR A 49 14.96 18.49 26.50
N ALA A 50 14.95 19.26 25.41
CA ALA A 50 13.94 19.19 24.36
C ALA A 50 14.48 18.44 23.15
N THR A 51 13.56 17.86 22.37
CA THR A 51 13.86 17.21 21.10
C THR A 51 13.11 17.91 19.98
N TRP A 52 13.41 17.53 18.73
CA TRP A 52 12.64 18.04 17.59
C TRP A 52 11.16 17.66 17.69
N GLU A 53 10.79 16.53 18.31
CA GLU A 53 9.39 16.13 18.54
C GLU A 53 8.60 17.14 19.40
N ASP A 54 9.28 17.97 20.18
CA ASP A 54 8.66 19.01 21.00
C ASP A 54 8.39 20.30 20.23
N LEU A 55 9.03 20.50 19.08
CA LEU A 55 8.96 21.74 18.30
C LEU A 55 7.51 22.15 17.90
N PRO A 56 6.59 21.23 17.53
CA PRO A 56 5.18 21.59 17.30
C PRO A 56 4.50 22.27 18.48
N ARG A 57 4.94 21.99 19.73
CA ARG A 57 4.39 22.65 20.94
C ARG A 57 4.71 24.14 20.98
N CYS A 58 5.77 24.55 20.28
CA CYS A 58 6.21 25.94 20.16
C CYS A 58 5.54 26.69 19.00
N GLU A 59 4.74 26.02 18.16
CA GLU A 59 4.21 26.61 16.93
C GLU A 59 3.46 27.92 17.17
N LYS A 60 2.60 28.01 18.20
CA LYS A 60 1.89 29.25 18.55
C LYS A 60 2.82 30.40 18.90
N PHE A 61 3.94 30.11 19.56
CA PHE A 61 4.95 31.11 19.89
C PHE A 61 5.68 31.56 18.62
N LEU A 62 6.15 30.61 17.81
CA LEU A 62 6.88 30.88 16.58
C LEU A 62 6.01 31.60 15.54
N ALA A 63 4.71 31.31 15.48
CA ALA A 63 3.73 31.99 14.64
C ALA A 63 3.51 33.46 15.01
N SER A 64 4.00 33.91 16.17
CA SER A 64 3.96 35.34 16.53
C SER A 64 4.98 36.16 15.75
N PHE A 65 5.95 35.52 15.09
CA PHE A 65 6.98 36.15 14.27
C PHE A 65 6.65 36.01 12.77
N PRO A 66 7.12 36.93 11.91
CA PRO A 66 6.84 36.88 10.46
C PRO A 66 7.29 35.60 9.75
N TYR A 67 8.41 35.03 10.20
CA TYR A 67 9.00 33.79 9.71
C TYR A 67 9.95 33.23 10.78
N VAL A 68 10.36 31.97 10.62
CA VAL A 68 11.44 31.36 11.40
C VAL A 68 12.66 31.21 10.50
N LEU A 69 13.78 31.82 10.89
CA LEU A 69 15.06 31.70 10.21
C LEU A 69 15.93 30.65 10.89
N ILE A 70 16.30 29.62 10.15
CA ILE A 70 17.21 28.57 10.61
C ILE A 70 18.66 29.01 10.37
N VAL A 71 19.42 29.13 11.46
CA VAL A 71 20.79 29.65 11.44
C VAL A 71 21.74 28.67 12.13
N CYS A 72 22.69 28.15 11.35
CA CYS A 72 23.74 27.27 11.86
C CYS A 72 24.93 27.30 10.88
N PRO A 73 26.14 27.71 11.28
CA PRO A 73 27.30 27.73 10.39
C PRO A 73 27.69 26.34 9.86
N ASP A 74 27.47 25.27 10.63
CA ASP A 74 27.66 23.90 10.16
C ASP A 74 26.56 23.51 9.17
N ARG A 75 26.93 23.38 7.90
CA ARG A 75 26.04 23.00 6.80
C ARG A 75 25.29 21.68 7.06
N LYS A 76 25.96 20.65 7.58
CA LYS A 76 25.32 19.34 7.80
C LYS A 76 24.28 19.42 8.89
N LEU A 77 24.57 20.17 9.97
CA LEU A 77 23.63 20.38 11.05
C LEU A 77 22.46 21.26 10.58
N ARG A 78 22.73 22.33 9.82
CA ARG A 78 21.70 23.22 9.25
C ARG A 78 20.73 22.48 8.35
N THR A 79 21.21 21.58 7.48
CA THR A 79 20.33 20.75 6.64
C THR A 79 19.43 19.85 7.48
N LYS A 80 19.92 19.27 8.58
CA LYS A 80 19.09 18.48 9.50
C LYS A 80 18.05 19.35 10.21
N MET A 81 18.45 20.50 10.75
CA MET A 81 17.54 21.45 11.39
C MET A 81 16.41 21.87 10.44
N ALA A 82 16.75 22.16 9.18
CA ALA A 82 15.79 22.53 8.16
C ALA A 82 14.79 21.42 7.84
N ALA A 83 15.26 20.17 7.70
CA ALA A 83 14.37 19.03 7.48
C ALA A 83 13.40 18.83 8.67
N GLU A 84 13.92 18.84 9.89
CA GLU A 84 13.14 18.63 11.11
C GLU A 84 12.11 19.73 11.34
N ALA A 85 12.51 21.00 11.17
CA ALA A 85 11.62 22.16 11.30
C ALA A 85 10.53 22.14 10.21
N ARG A 86 10.90 21.85 8.96
CA ARG A 86 9.95 21.77 7.83
C ARG A 86 8.87 20.72 8.07
N GLU A 87 9.25 19.51 8.49
CA GLU A 87 8.30 18.43 8.77
C GLU A 87 7.33 18.75 9.92
N ARG A 88 7.79 19.51 10.93
CA ARG A 88 7.07 19.71 12.20
C ARG A 88 6.36 21.05 12.33
N LEU A 89 6.70 22.02 11.49
CA LEU A 89 6.12 23.36 11.46
C LEU A 89 5.55 23.67 10.06
N PRO A 90 4.63 22.84 9.52
CA PRO A 90 4.14 22.98 8.14
C PRO A 90 3.39 24.29 7.88
N GLY A 91 2.87 24.95 8.93
CA GLY A 91 2.13 26.20 8.83
C GLY A 91 2.99 27.48 8.90
N LEU A 92 4.30 27.36 9.11
CA LEU A 92 5.19 28.51 9.27
C LEU A 92 6.04 28.75 8.03
N VAL A 93 6.30 30.02 7.73
CA VAL A 93 7.30 30.41 6.73
C VAL A 93 8.68 30.13 7.31
N LEU A 94 9.42 29.21 6.69
CA LEU A 94 10.75 28.81 7.13
C LEU A 94 11.79 29.31 6.14
N LEU A 95 12.76 30.07 6.63
CA LEU A 95 13.91 30.52 5.87
C LEU A 95 15.16 29.77 6.36
N VAL A 96 16.09 29.47 5.46
CA VAL A 96 17.40 28.90 5.80
C VAL A 96 18.49 29.83 5.30
N ALA A 97 19.40 30.22 6.19
CA ALA A 97 20.56 31.01 5.80
C ALA A 97 21.50 30.22 4.87
N ASN A 98 21.98 30.86 3.81
CA ASN A 98 22.89 30.24 2.84
C ASN A 98 24.33 30.16 3.36
N ASP A 99 25.11 29.21 2.81
CA ASP A 99 26.51 28.98 3.20
C ASP A 99 27.37 30.26 3.06
N SER A 100 27.11 31.07 2.03
CA SER A 100 27.81 32.31 1.74
C SER A 100 27.71 33.34 2.86
N GLY A 101 26.57 33.41 3.54
CA GLY A 101 26.33 34.36 4.63
C GLY A 101 27.24 34.16 5.84
N PHE A 102 27.71 32.93 6.08
CA PHE A 102 28.58 32.60 7.23
C PHE A 102 30.06 32.91 7.01
N ARG A 103 30.48 33.26 5.78
CA ARG A 103 31.87 33.65 5.44
C ARG A 103 32.96 32.69 5.95
N LYS A 104 32.66 31.39 6.00
CA LYS A 104 33.52 30.30 6.53
C LYS A 104 33.81 30.38 8.04
N CYS A 105 33.11 31.21 8.80
CA CYS A 105 33.20 31.22 10.26
C CYS A 105 32.57 29.94 10.83
N ALA A 106 33.12 29.42 11.93
CA ALA A 106 32.63 28.23 12.60
C ALA A 106 31.45 28.51 13.55
N THR A 107 31.35 29.75 14.05
CA THR A 107 30.28 30.19 14.99
C THR A 107 29.73 31.56 14.59
N LEU A 108 28.52 31.89 15.05
CA LEU A 108 27.98 33.25 14.85
C LEU A 108 28.75 34.30 15.67
N GLN A 109 29.34 33.88 16.79
CA GLN A 109 30.20 34.75 17.59
C GLN A 109 31.47 35.13 16.82
N GLU A 110 32.13 34.17 16.18
CA GLU A 110 33.29 34.45 15.32
C GLU A 110 32.94 35.35 14.14
N LEU A 111 31.79 35.12 13.50
CA LEU A 111 31.27 35.97 12.43
C LEU A 111 31.10 37.42 12.90
N ARG A 112 30.53 37.61 14.11
CA ARG A 112 30.33 38.92 14.71
C ARG A 112 31.64 39.59 15.12
N ASP A 113 32.60 38.84 15.66
CA ASP A 113 33.88 39.38 16.13
C ASP A 113 34.78 39.81 14.96
N GLN A 114 34.75 39.07 13.85
CA GLN A 114 35.56 39.40 12.66
C GLN A 114 34.93 40.48 11.77
N TYR A 115 33.59 40.48 11.62
CA TYR A 115 32.91 41.31 10.62
C TYR A 115 31.88 42.31 11.20
N GLY A 116 31.73 42.34 12.52
CA GLY A 116 30.83 43.25 13.24
C GLY A 116 29.36 42.84 13.20
N LEU A 117 28.51 43.55 13.95
CA LEU A 117 27.07 43.24 14.07
C LEU A 117 26.32 43.20 12.73
N LYS A 118 26.69 44.05 11.77
CA LYS A 118 26.05 44.11 10.44
C LYS A 118 26.22 42.85 9.61
N SER A 119 27.19 41.98 9.93
CA SER A 119 27.36 40.71 9.23
C SER A 119 26.20 39.74 9.52
N LEU A 120 25.52 39.88 10.66
CA LEU A 120 24.33 39.10 10.96
C LEU A 120 23.16 39.55 10.08
N ASP A 121 22.98 40.84 9.86
CA ASP A 121 21.92 41.35 8.97
C ASP A 121 22.06 40.80 7.53
N HIS A 122 23.29 40.54 7.07
CA HIS A 122 23.53 39.89 5.79
C HIS A 122 22.99 38.46 5.71
N LEU A 123 22.88 37.74 6.84
CA LEU A 123 22.26 36.40 6.86
C LEU A 123 20.78 36.47 6.54
N LEU A 124 20.08 37.59 6.80
CA LEU A 124 18.68 37.79 6.43
C LEU A 124 18.50 38.05 4.93
N LEU A 125 19.49 38.66 4.30
CA LEU A 125 19.47 38.99 2.87
C LEU A 125 19.80 37.78 1.99
N ASP A 126 20.52 36.81 2.54
CA ASP A 126 20.99 35.61 1.83
C ASP A 126 20.37 34.34 2.42
N THR A 127 19.05 34.23 2.26
CA THR A 127 18.25 33.10 2.71
C THR A 127 17.49 32.44 1.58
N THR A 128 17.20 31.16 1.73
CA THR A 128 16.26 30.44 0.86
C THR A 128 15.03 30.05 1.67
N GLU A 129 13.85 30.38 1.14
CA GLU A 129 12.58 29.90 1.70
C GLU A 129 12.41 28.42 1.42
N LEU A 130 12.06 27.65 2.44
CA LEU A 130 11.72 26.25 2.29
C LEU A 130 10.28 26.14 1.79
N PRO A 131 10.02 25.37 0.70
CA PRO A 131 8.66 25.10 0.30
C PRO A 131 7.90 24.40 1.43
N GLY A 132 6.63 24.72 1.60
CA GLY A 132 5.78 24.09 2.62
C GLY A 132 5.89 22.56 2.60
N PHE A 133 5.88 21.94 3.77
CA PHE A 133 5.96 20.48 3.84
C PHE A 133 4.72 19.86 3.19
N GLY A 134 4.93 18.92 2.27
CA GLY A 134 3.87 18.28 1.51
C GLY A 134 3.25 19.13 0.39
N LEU A 135 3.63 20.41 0.27
CA LEU A 135 3.30 21.24 -0.88
C LEU A 135 4.38 21.06 -1.95
N LEU A 136 3.96 20.55 -3.11
CA LEU A 136 4.81 20.37 -4.28
C LEU A 136 4.37 21.38 -5.33
N ASP A 137 5.33 22.04 -5.98
CA ASP A 137 5.05 22.72 -7.23
C ASP A 137 4.80 21.66 -8.30
N LEU A 138 3.64 21.72 -8.95
CA LEU A 138 3.25 20.74 -9.96
C LEU A 138 4.21 20.76 -11.16
N ALA A 139 4.88 21.88 -11.45
CA ALA A 139 5.88 21.97 -12.51
C ALA A 139 7.12 21.09 -12.22
N ASP A 140 7.42 20.83 -10.95
CA ASP A 140 8.55 20.00 -10.52
C ASP A 140 8.16 18.52 -10.37
N VAL A 141 6.86 18.19 -10.45
CA VAL A 141 6.37 16.81 -10.38
C VAL A 141 6.54 16.15 -11.74
N VAL A 142 7.53 15.26 -11.84
CA VAL A 142 7.73 14.45 -13.05
C VAL A 142 6.78 13.26 -13.01
N PRO A 143 5.84 13.12 -13.97
CA PRO A 143 4.96 11.96 -14.03
C PRO A 143 5.77 10.71 -14.35
N PRO A 144 5.51 9.57 -13.68
CA PRO A 144 6.17 8.32 -14.04
C PRO A 144 5.68 7.83 -15.40
N ASP A 145 6.53 7.08 -16.10
CA ASP A 145 6.11 6.31 -17.28
C ASP A 145 5.16 5.19 -16.82
N ILE A 146 3.87 5.39 -17.10
CA ILE A 146 2.78 4.48 -16.72
C ILE A 146 3.04 3.06 -17.25
N SER A 147 3.66 2.92 -18.42
CA SER A 147 3.91 1.61 -19.03
C SER A 147 4.91 0.78 -18.22
N LYS A 148 5.82 1.45 -17.51
CA LYS A 148 6.91 0.87 -16.71
C LYS A 148 6.60 0.82 -15.21
N MET A 149 5.43 1.31 -14.79
CA MET A 149 5.05 1.24 -13.39
C MET A 149 5.02 -0.22 -12.91
N PRO A 150 5.62 -0.53 -11.75
CA PRO A 150 5.60 -1.86 -11.18
C PRO A 150 4.17 -2.37 -11.00
N LYS A 151 3.91 -3.54 -11.57
CA LYS A 151 2.60 -4.19 -11.56
C LYS A 151 2.74 -5.70 -11.58
N VAL A 152 1.73 -6.36 -11.03
CA VAL A 152 1.60 -7.81 -11.07
C VAL A 152 0.47 -8.16 -12.03
N ARG A 153 0.75 -9.03 -13.00
CA ARG A 153 -0.28 -9.50 -13.94
C ARG A 153 -1.24 -10.46 -13.24
N THR A 154 -2.50 -10.41 -13.65
CA THR A 154 -3.57 -11.26 -13.12
C THR A 154 -3.55 -12.68 -13.69
N GLY A 155 -2.76 -12.93 -14.75
CA GLY A 155 -2.79 -14.19 -15.49
C GLY A 155 -4.02 -14.33 -16.41
N ILE A 156 -4.88 -13.31 -16.47
CA ILE A 156 -6.05 -13.24 -17.34
C ILE A 156 -5.86 -12.05 -18.27
N ALA A 157 -5.36 -12.30 -19.49
CA ALA A 157 -5.01 -11.24 -20.44
C ALA A 157 -6.13 -10.22 -20.68
N LYS A 158 -7.41 -10.65 -20.71
CA LYS A 158 -8.53 -9.73 -20.87
C LYS A 158 -8.68 -8.79 -19.65
N LEU A 159 -8.44 -9.28 -18.44
CA LEU A 159 -8.46 -8.46 -17.24
C LEU A 159 -7.26 -7.51 -17.24
N ASP A 160 -6.06 -8.02 -17.52
CA ASP A 160 -4.84 -7.21 -17.64
C ASP A 160 -4.98 -6.09 -18.69
N ASN A 161 -5.64 -6.35 -19.82
CA ASN A 161 -5.90 -5.34 -20.84
C ASN A 161 -6.89 -4.25 -20.39
N ILE A 162 -7.79 -4.55 -19.45
CA ILE A 162 -8.78 -3.59 -18.96
C ILE A 162 -8.21 -2.76 -17.80
N ILE A 163 -7.58 -3.41 -16.81
CA ILE A 163 -7.12 -2.75 -15.58
C ILE A 163 -5.61 -2.43 -15.58
N GLY A 164 -4.87 -2.91 -16.58
CA GLY A 164 -3.42 -2.76 -16.68
C GLY A 164 -2.60 -3.67 -15.77
N GLY A 165 -3.24 -4.61 -15.06
CA GLY A 165 -2.65 -5.42 -13.99
C GLY A 165 -2.92 -4.84 -12.60
N TYR A 166 -2.32 -5.44 -11.57
CA TYR A 166 -2.37 -4.96 -10.19
C TYR A 166 -1.17 -4.07 -9.91
N TYR A 167 -1.36 -2.74 -9.94
CA TYR A 167 -0.30 -1.80 -9.61
C TYR A 167 0.04 -1.84 -8.11
N LEU A 168 1.31 -1.64 -7.80
CA LEU A 168 1.74 -1.45 -6.42
C LEU A 168 1.22 -0.09 -5.88
N GLY A 169 0.99 -0.01 -4.58
CA GLY A 169 0.36 1.16 -3.96
C GLY A 169 -1.17 1.12 -3.94
N GLU A 170 -1.80 0.13 -4.58
CA GLU A 170 -3.26 0.03 -4.73
C GLU A 170 -3.91 -0.98 -3.79
N LEU A 171 -5.16 -0.69 -3.43
CA LEU A 171 -6.07 -1.61 -2.74
C LEU A 171 -7.18 -2.10 -3.68
N SER A 172 -7.28 -3.42 -3.83
CA SER A 172 -8.35 -4.10 -4.58
C SER A 172 -9.34 -4.80 -3.65
N ILE A 173 -10.63 -4.45 -3.75
CA ILE A 173 -11.70 -5.08 -2.99
C ILE A 173 -12.50 -6.06 -3.85
N TRP A 174 -12.74 -7.24 -3.30
CA TRP A 174 -13.48 -8.32 -3.94
C TRP A 174 -14.80 -8.56 -3.21
N THR A 175 -15.92 -8.32 -3.88
CA THR A 175 -17.29 -8.46 -3.37
C THR A 175 -18.09 -9.53 -4.13
N GLY A 176 -19.23 -9.92 -3.56
CA GLY A 176 -20.11 -10.97 -4.08
C GLY A 176 -20.60 -11.88 -2.96
N LYS A 177 -21.63 -12.69 -3.23
CA LYS A 177 -22.24 -13.59 -2.23
C LYS A 177 -21.25 -14.64 -1.70
N ARG A 178 -21.59 -15.29 -0.58
CA ARG A 178 -20.78 -16.40 -0.04
C ARG A 178 -20.84 -17.59 -0.99
N GLY A 179 -19.71 -18.24 -1.24
CA GLY A 179 -19.64 -19.41 -2.12
C GLY A 179 -19.44 -19.08 -3.62
N GLU A 180 -19.35 -17.81 -4.00
CA GLU A 180 -19.16 -17.39 -5.40
C GLU A 180 -17.73 -17.59 -5.94
N GLY A 181 -16.80 -18.08 -5.10
CA GLY A 181 -15.44 -18.44 -5.54
C GLY A 181 -14.36 -17.37 -5.38
N LYS A 182 -14.64 -16.24 -4.72
CA LYS A 182 -13.65 -15.14 -4.47
C LYS A 182 -12.33 -15.63 -3.88
N SER A 183 -12.38 -16.34 -2.75
CA SER A 183 -11.17 -16.86 -2.08
C SER A 183 -10.38 -17.77 -3.01
N THR A 184 -11.08 -18.66 -3.72
CA THR A 184 -10.47 -19.58 -4.69
C THR A 184 -9.82 -18.83 -5.85
N PHE A 185 -10.45 -17.77 -6.37
CA PHE A 185 -9.89 -16.93 -7.42
C PHE A 185 -8.67 -16.14 -6.93
N LEU A 186 -8.73 -15.60 -5.72
CA LEU A 186 -7.62 -14.86 -5.12
C LEU A 186 -6.42 -15.75 -4.81
N ASP A 187 -6.65 -16.99 -4.34
CA ASP A 187 -5.58 -17.99 -4.23
C ASP A 187 -4.87 -18.18 -5.58
N GLN A 188 -5.62 -18.20 -6.69
CA GLN A 188 -5.04 -18.28 -8.03
C GLN A 188 -4.19 -17.03 -8.34
N MET A 189 -4.69 -15.82 -8.05
CA MET A 189 -3.94 -14.57 -8.27
C MET A 189 -2.64 -14.51 -7.45
N LEU A 190 -2.63 -15.08 -6.24
CA LEU A 190 -1.42 -15.22 -5.44
C LEU A 190 -0.41 -16.16 -6.13
N LEU A 191 -0.87 -17.27 -6.72
CA LEU A 191 -0.01 -18.16 -7.49
C LEU A 191 0.54 -17.49 -8.76
N GLU A 192 -0.26 -16.69 -9.46
CA GLU A 192 0.19 -15.86 -10.59
C GLU A 192 1.29 -14.87 -10.16
N SER A 193 1.20 -14.32 -8.95
CA SER A 193 2.24 -13.44 -8.40
C SER A 193 3.54 -14.21 -8.13
N ILE A 194 3.44 -15.41 -7.53
CA ILE A 194 4.61 -16.27 -7.26
C ILE A 194 5.29 -16.70 -8.56
N ASP A 195 4.52 -16.98 -9.61
CA ASP A 195 5.00 -17.31 -10.96
C ASP A 195 5.82 -16.17 -11.58
N GLN A 196 5.41 -14.92 -11.31
CA GLN A 196 6.16 -13.71 -11.69
C GLN A 196 7.34 -13.40 -10.73
N ALA A 197 7.73 -14.36 -9.88
CA ALA A 197 8.76 -14.21 -8.85
C ALA A 197 8.45 -13.10 -7.81
N VAL A 198 7.18 -12.75 -7.61
CA VAL A 198 6.74 -11.75 -6.64
C VAL A 198 6.28 -12.42 -5.35
N PRO A 199 6.98 -12.22 -4.21
CA PRO A 199 6.58 -12.80 -2.94
C PRO A 199 5.24 -12.22 -2.44
N VAL A 200 4.43 -13.08 -1.82
CA VAL A 200 3.09 -12.75 -1.32
C VAL A 200 2.92 -13.13 0.15
N CYS A 201 2.00 -12.45 0.82
CA CYS A 201 1.58 -12.79 2.18
C CYS A 201 0.05 -12.79 2.29
N ALA A 202 -0.53 -13.92 2.65
CA ALA A 202 -1.96 -14.06 2.86
C ALA A 202 -2.30 -14.11 4.35
N TYR A 203 -3.44 -13.53 4.71
CA TYR A 203 -4.13 -13.77 5.96
C TYR A 203 -5.47 -14.44 5.64
N SER A 204 -5.67 -15.65 6.17
CA SER A 204 -6.94 -16.36 6.07
C SER A 204 -7.58 -16.49 7.46
N GLY A 205 -8.61 -15.69 7.71
CA GLY A 205 -9.30 -15.63 8.99
C GLY A 205 -10.32 -16.74 9.23
N GLU A 206 -10.82 -17.39 8.17
CA GLU A 206 -11.83 -18.45 8.27
C GLU A 206 -11.24 -19.86 8.06
N LEU A 207 -10.14 -19.96 7.32
CA LEU A 207 -9.60 -21.23 6.85
C LEU A 207 -8.34 -21.64 7.65
N GLN A 208 -8.29 -22.89 8.09
CA GLN A 208 -7.09 -23.44 8.71
C GLN A 208 -5.94 -23.53 7.69
N ALA A 209 -4.70 -23.30 8.14
CA ALA A 209 -3.53 -23.26 7.26
C ALA A 209 -3.38 -24.48 6.34
N TRP A 210 -3.65 -25.69 6.83
CA TRP A 210 -3.53 -26.90 5.99
C TRP A 210 -4.56 -26.94 4.85
N LYS A 211 -5.78 -26.40 5.06
CA LYS A 211 -6.81 -26.33 4.02
C LYS A 211 -6.46 -25.30 2.96
N PHE A 212 -5.92 -24.15 3.40
CA PHE A 212 -5.40 -23.12 2.51
C PHE A 212 -4.30 -23.70 1.62
N LYS A 213 -3.27 -24.33 2.22
CA LYS A 213 -2.20 -25.01 1.49
C LYS A 213 -2.73 -26.08 0.54
N TYR A 214 -3.69 -26.90 0.98
CA TYR A 214 -4.27 -27.95 0.15
C TYR A 214 -4.95 -27.38 -1.10
N TRP A 215 -5.77 -26.33 -0.97
CA TRP A 215 -6.43 -25.70 -2.13
C TRP A 215 -5.44 -24.99 -3.05
N ALA A 216 -4.49 -24.23 -2.48
CA ALA A 216 -3.42 -23.61 -3.26
C ALA A 216 -2.57 -24.64 -4.01
N THR A 217 -2.30 -25.81 -3.41
CA THR A 217 -1.57 -26.90 -4.07
C THR A 217 -2.35 -27.47 -5.25
N LEU A 218 -3.67 -27.70 -5.09
CA LEU A 218 -4.50 -28.19 -6.21
C LEU A 218 -4.46 -27.20 -7.39
N GLN A 219 -4.56 -25.91 -7.10
CA GLN A 219 -4.46 -24.88 -8.12
C GLN A 219 -3.06 -24.77 -8.70
N ALA A 220 -1.99 -24.89 -7.90
CA ALA A 220 -0.62 -24.88 -8.42
C ALA A 220 -0.34 -26.11 -9.30
N ALA A 221 -0.81 -27.30 -8.90
CA ALA A 221 -0.59 -28.55 -9.63
C ALA A 221 -1.30 -28.57 -11.00
N GLY A 222 -2.50 -28.01 -11.08
CA GLY A 222 -3.31 -28.06 -12.29
C GLY A 222 -3.89 -29.46 -12.56
N PRO A 223 -4.84 -29.56 -13.51
CA PRO A 223 -5.63 -30.78 -13.70
C PRO A 223 -4.81 -31.99 -14.15
N LYS A 224 -3.67 -31.78 -14.82
CA LYS A 224 -2.78 -32.84 -15.30
C LYS A 224 -2.04 -33.56 -14.15
N ASN A 225 -1.71 -32.83 -13.08
CA ASN A 225 -0.91 -33.35 -11.97
C ASN A 225 -1.75 -33.74 -10.74
N ILE A 226 -3.09 -33.77 -10.88
CA ILE A 226 -4.01 -34.16 -9.82
C ILE A 226 -4.49 -35.59 -10.03
N THR A 227 -4.32 -36.40 -8.99
CA THR A 227 -4.93 -37.72 -8.83
C THR A 227 -6.27 -37.61 -8.11
N GLN A 228 -7.18 -38.54 -8.33
CA GLN A 228 -8.46 -38.59 -7.62
C GLN A 228 -8.60 -39.94 -6.93
N SER A 229 -8.93 -39.91 -5.64
CA SER A 229 -9.24 -41.09 -4.85
C SER A 229 -10.64 -40.98 -4.28
N THR A 230 -11.43 -42.04 -4.37
CA THR A 230 -12.76 -42.08 -3.76
C THR A 230 -12.63 -42.43 -2.29
N ASP A 231 -13.17 -41.57 -1.43
CA ASP A 231 -13.25 -41.84 0.00
C ASP A 231 -14.18 -43.04 0.27
N PRO A 232 -13.69 -44.14 0.87
CA PRO A 232 -14.50 -45.33 1.10
C PRO A 232 -15.71 -45.11 2.00
N GLN A 233 -15.69 -44.08 2.87
CA GLN A 233 -16.76 -43.82 3.83
C GLN A 233 -17.86 -42.92 3.25
N SER A 234 -17.49 -41.82 2.60
CA SER A 234 -18.46 -40.85 2.06
C SER A 234 -18.75 -41.01 0.57
N GLY A 235 -17.99 -41.84 -0.15
CA GLY A 235 -18.06 -41.96 -1.59
C GLY A 235 -17.60 -40.70 -2.34
N LYS A 236 -17.09 -39.68 -1.63
CA LYS A 236 -16.63 -38.44 -2.26
C LYS A 236 -15.32 -38.65 -2.99
N VAL A 237 -15.24 -38.08 -4.19
CA VAL A 237 -13.98 -38.00 -4.93
C VAL A 237 -13.10 -36.91 -4.30
N ILE A 238 -11.98 -37.32 -3.73
CA ILE A 238 -10.98 -36.42 -3.14
C ILE A 238 -9.85 -36.21 -4.16
N PRO A 239 -9.64 -34.97 -4.63
CA PRO A 239 -8.47 -34.66 -5.44
C PRO A 239 -7.22 -34.64 -4.55
N GLY A 240 -6.10 -35.11 -5.07
CA GLY A 240 -4.83 -35.15 -4.37
C GLY A 240 -3.68 -34.94 -5.33
N VAL A 241 -2.54 -34.57 -4.79
CA VAL A 241 -1.30 -34.37 -5.55
C VAL A 241 -0.28 -35.38 -5.05
N ASN A 242 0.43 -36.02 -5.97
CA ASN A 242 1.47 -36.98 -5.60
C ASN A 242 2.56 -36.27 -4.74
N PRO A 243 3.10 -36.92 -3.69
CA PRO A 243 4.18 -36.38 -2.86
C PRO A 243 5.38 -35.79 -3.62
N PHE A 244 5.75 -36.32 -4.79
CA PHE A 244 6.82 -35.75 -5.61
C PHE A 244 6.46 -34.35 -6.12
N VAL A 245 5.27 -34.19 -6.69
CA VAL A 245 4.77 -32.90 -7.18
C VAL A 245 4.57 -31.91 -6.03
N GLN A 246 4.02 -32.37 -4.90
CA GLN A 246 3.87 -31.54 -3.70
C GLN A 246 5.21 -30.95 -3.24
N ARG A 247 6.30 -31.73 -3.25
CA ARG A 247 7.63 -31.25 -2.86
C ARG A 247 8.14 -30.16 -3.80
N ARG A 248 8.00 -30.35 -5.11
CA ARG A 248 8.39 -29.33 -6.11
C ARG A 248 7.61 -28.03 -5.93
N ILE A 249 6.29 -28.11 -5.72
CA ILE A 249 5.45 -26.93 -5.42
C ILE A 249 5.91 -26.27 -4.11
N ASP A 250 6.18 -27.08 -3.08
CA ASP A 250 6.64 -26.59 -1.78
C ASP A 250 7.99 -25.87 -1.85
N GLU A 251 8.88 -26.29 -2.75
CA GLU A 251 10.17 -25.65 -3.02
C GLU A 251 9.99 -24.35 -3.82
N TRP A 252 9.16 -24.38 -4.87
CA TRP A 252 8.90 -23.23 -5.74
C TRP A 252 8.41 -21.99 -4.98
N TRP A 253 7.45 -22.18 -4.07
CA TRP A 253 6.91 -21.05 -3.29
C TRP A 253 7.63 -20.81 -1.95
N ARG A 254 8.69 -21.57 -1.64
CA ARG A 254 9.37 -21.50 -0.34
C ARG A 254 9.95 -20.10 -0.11
N GLY A 255 9.59 -19.50 1.02
CA GLY A 255 10.02 -18.14 1.36
C GLY A 255 9.37 -17.03 0.52
N ARG A 256 8.51 -17.41 -0.44
CA ARG A 256 7.80 -16.47 -1.33
C ARG A 256 6.30 -16.43 -1.04
N PHE A 257 5.68 -17.54 -0.66
CA PHE A 257 4.26 -17.59 -0.28
C PHE A 257 4.13 -17.77 1.23
N LEU A 258 3.81 -16.67 1.92
CA LEU A 258 3.64 -16.63 3.36
C LEU A 258 2.16 -16.67 3.72
N LEU A 259 1.83 -17.39 4.79
CA LEU A 259 0.50 -17.41 5.37
C LEU A 259 0.58 -17.01 6.83
N TYR A 260 -0.16 -15.96 7.20
CA TYR A 260 -0.37 -15.57 8.59
C TYR A 260 -1.58 -16.31 9.15
N ASP A 261 -1.32 -17.32 9.98
CA ASP A 261 -2.33 -18.08 10.74
C ASP A 261 -2.37 -17.58 12.20
N ILE A 262 -3.51 -17.01 12.62
CA ILE A 262 -3.70 -16.48 13.98
C ILE A 262 -3.96 -17.60 15.01
N GLY A 263 -4.16 -18.85 14.56
CA GLY A 263 -4.46 -19.99 15.41
C GLY A 263 -5.79 -19.82 16.17
N LYS A 264 -5.98 -20.59 17.26
CA LYS A 264 -7.22 -20.58 18.08
C LYS A 264 -7.40 -19.30 18.94
N SER A 265 -6.49 -18.34 18.85
CA SER A 265 -6.50 -17.08 19.60
C SER A 265 -7.55 -16.13 19.01
N ALA A 266 -8.77 -16.18 19.54
CA ALA A 266 -9.96 -15.46 19.04
C ALA A 266 -9.94 -13.92 19.15
N ARG A 267 -8.76 -13.28 19.23
CA ARG A 267 -8.62 -11.81 19.20
C ARG A 267 -7.92 -11.41 17.91
N HIS A 268 -8.72 -11.25 16.87
CA HIS A 268 -8.30 -10.68 15.58
C HIS A 268 -8.08 -9.17 15.78
N ASP A 269 -6.92 -8.84 16.32
CA ASP A 269 -6.45 -7.47 16.43
C ASP A 269 -5.89 -7.05 15.07
N ILE A 270 -6.60 -6.13 14.41
CA ILE A 270 -6.21 -5.51 13.13
C ILE A 270 -4.74 -5.07 13.14
N ALA A 271 -4.28 -4.52 14.26
CA ALA A 271 -2.90 -4.06 14.42
C ALA A 271 -1.89 -5.22 14.32
N ARG A 272 -2.26 -6.44 14.71
CA ARG A 272 -1.38 -7.62 14.58
C ARG A 272 -1.27 -8.08 13.13
N ILE A 273 -2.35 -8.01 12.36
CA ILE A 273 -2.33 -8.34 10.93
C ILE A 273 -1.38 -7.38 10.20
N LEU A 274 -1.54 -6.07 10.43
CA LEU A 274 -0.67 -5.07 9.83
C LEU A 274 0.80 -5.21 10.26
N LYS A 275 1.07 -5.51 11.53
CA LYS A 275 2.44 -5.80 12.01
C LYS A 275 3.04 -7.05 11.35
N ALA A 276 2.25 -8.10 11.15
CA ALA A 276 2.71 -9.30 10.45
C ALA A 276 2.98 -9.01 8.97
N PHE A 277 2.14 -8.20 8.32
CA PHE A 277 2.32 -7.77 6.94
C PHE A 277 3.55 -6.87 6.78
N ASP A 278 3.76 -5.94 7.71
CA ASP A 278 4.97 -5.12 7.80
C ASP A 278 6.22 -5.98 7.90
N TYR A 279 6.22 -6.97 8.79
CA TYR A 279 7.31 -7.93 8.93
C TYR A 279 7.54 -8.73 7.63
N ALA A 280 6.47 -9.21 7.00
CA ALA A 280 6.55 -9.95 5.73
C ALA A 280 7.16 -9.10 4.60
N ARG A 281 6.75 -7.83 4.49
CA ARG A 281 7.30 -6.86 3.53
C ARG A 281 8.79 -6.60 3.78
N LYS A 282 9.19 -6.40 5.04
CA LYS A 282 10.57 -6.06 5.43
C LYS A 282 11.53 -7.25 5.37
N ARG A 283 11.10 -8.43 5.82
CA ARG A 283 11.96 -9.62 5.94
C ARG A 283 12.01 -10.46 4.67
N TYR A 284 10.88 -10.60 3.98
CA TYR A 284 10.73 -11.51 2.83
C TYR A 284 10.48 -10.77 1.52
N GLY A 285 10.35 -9.44 1.54
CA GLY A 285 10.10 -8.66 0.33
C GLY A 285 8.70 -8.87 -0.26
N ALA A 286 7.73 -9.32 0.55
CA ALA A 286 6.35 -9.51 0.07
C ALA A 286 5.79 -8.21 -0.53
N LYS A 287 5.28 -8.31 -1.76
CA LYS A 287 4.74 -7.18 -2.55
C LYS A 287 3.24 -7.30 -2.82
N VAL A 288 2.66 -8.49 -2.69
CA VAL A 288 1.21 -8.71 -2.79
C VAL A 288 0.68 -9.30 -1.49
N PHE A 289 -0.43 -8.74 -1.00
CA PHE A 289 -1.04 -9.14 0.26
C PHE A 289 -2.50 -9.54 0.06
N LEU A 290 -2.97 -10.53 0.79
CA LEU A 290 -4.37 -10.95 0.81
C LEU A 290 -4.92 -10.89 2.22
N VAL A 291 -6.10 -10.27 2.39
CA VAL A 291 -6.90 -10.32 3.62
C VAL A 291 -8.23 -11.00 3.27
N ASP A 292 -8.39 -12.25 3.70
CA ASP A 292 -9.61 -13.04 3.50
C ASP A 292 -10.14 -13.60 4.83
N ASN A 293 -11.17 -13.06 5.46
CA ASN A 293 -12.09 -12.02 5.03
C ASN A 293 -12.13 -10.87 6.06
N LEU A 294 -12.63 -9.70 5.64
CA LEU A 294 -12.92 -8.54 6.48
C LEU A 294 -13.76 -8.86 7.74
N MET A 295 -14.53 -9.96 7.73
CA MET A 295 -15.48 -10.35 8.79
C MET A 295 -14.86 -10.89 10.07
N THR A 296 -13.55 -11.17 10.10
CA THR A 296 -12.93 -11.84 11.25
C THR A 296 -12.53 -10.90 12.38
N ALA A 297 -12.54 -9.58 12.19
CA ALA A 297 -12.31 -8.58 13.24
C ALA A 297 -13.51 -8.47 14.21
N ARG A 298 -13.74 -9.53 15.00
CA ARG A 298 -14.86 -9.60 15.95
C ARG A 298 -14.52 -8.90 17.26
N TYR A 299 -15.10 -7.72 17.48
CA TYR A 299 -15.35 -7.21 18.82
C TYR A 299 -16.66 -7.83 19.36
N LYS A 300 -16.59 -8.69 20.39
CA LYS A 300 -17.78 -9.12 21.13
C LYS A 300 -18.26 -7.95 22.00
N GLY A 301 -19.50 -7.49 21.81
CA GLY A 301 -20.20 -6.59 22.74
C GLY A 301 -20.32 -5.12 22.32
N VAL A 302 -20.05 -4.78 21.06
CA VAL A 302 -20.09 -3.38 20.57
C VAL A 302 -21.30 -3.18 19.66
N LYS A 303 -21.92 -1.99 19.72
CA LYS A 303 -23.04 -1.59 18.85
C LYS A 303 -22.64 -1.73 17.37
N ASP A 304 -23.60 -2.07 16.51
CA ASP A 304 -23.39 -2.22 15.06
C ASP A 304 -22.68 -1.01 14.42
N SER A 305 -22.92 0.20 14.91
CA SER A 305 -22.29 1.44 14.44
C SER A 305 -20.76 1.46 14.56
N ASP A 306 -20.23 0.90 15.64
CA ASP A 306 -18.79 0.93 15.91
C ASP A 306 -18.04 -0.15 15.13
N TYR A 307 -18.73 -1.24 14.78
CA TYR A 307 -18.22 -2.28 13.90
C TYR A 307 -17.92 -1.72 12.50
N TYR A 308 -18.84 -0.95 11.93
CA TYR A 308 -18.64 -0.33 10.62
C TYR A 308 -17.47 0.65 10.61
N ARG A 309 -17.37 1.50 11.64
CA ARG A 309 -16.24 2.41 11.79
C ARG A 309 -14.92 1.65 11.90
N ALA A 310 -14.88 0.55 12.68
CA ALA A 310 -13.69 -0.28 12.78
C ALA A 310 -13.30 -0.93 11.45
N GLN A 311 -14.27 -1.39 10.65
CA GLN A 311 -14.00 -1.92 9.31
C GLN A 311 -13.50 -0.84 8.34
N SER A 312 -14.15 0.32 8.29
CA SER A 312 -13.71 1.43 7.44
C SER A 312 -12.31 1.92 7.84
N ASN A 313 -12.03 2.02 9.13
CA ASN A 313 -10.69 2.36 9.63
C ASN A 313 -9.65 1.34 9.18
N PHE A 314 -9.95 0.03 9.29
CA PHE A 314 -9.04 -1.01 8.84
C PHE A 314 -8.78 -0.96 7.33
N VAL A 315 -9.81 -0.71 6.53
CA VAL A 315 -9.67 -0.52 5.08
C VAL A 315 -8.79 0.70 4.78
N GLY A 316 -8.96 1.79 5.52
CA GLY A 316 -8.09 2.96 5.45
C GLY A 316 -6.63 2.62 5.79
N GLU A 317 -6.39 1.87 6.87
CA GLU A 317 -5.05 1.42 7.25
C GLU A 317 -4.42 0.50 6.20
N LEU A 318 -5.19 -0.40 5.58
CA LEU A 318 -4.72 -1.23 4.46
C LEU A 318 -4.36 -0.40 3.22
N ALA A 319 -5.17 0.63 2.90
CA ALA A 319 -4.86 1.54 1.80
C ALA A 319 -3.59 2.37 2.08
N SER A 320 -3.43 2.87 3.31
CA SER A 320 -2.20 3.53 3.75
C SER A 320 -1.00 2.59 3.74
N PHE A 321 -1.18 1.33 4.14
CA PHE A 321 -0.14 0.30 4.07
C PHE A 321 0.29 0.01 2.62
N ALA A 322 -0.69 -0.14 1.70
CA ALA A 322 -0.44 -0.34 0.28
C ALA A 322 0.44 0.78 -0.30
N LYS A 323 0.03 2.04 -0.09
CA LYS A 323 0.75 3.23 -0.56
C LYS A 323 2.10 3.41 0.10
N GLY A 324 2.18 3.27 1.42
CA GLY A 324 3.39 3.52 2.20
C GLY A 324 4.51 2.51 1.95
N TYR A 325 4.17 1.25 1.66
CA TYR A 325 5.16 0.19 1.38
C TYR A 325 5.35 -0.11 -0.10
N ASP A 326 4.60 0.55 -0.98
CA ASP A 326 4.53 0.28 -2.40
C ASP A 326 4.25 -1.22 -2.65
N VAL A 327 3.07 -1.66 -2.21
CA VAL A 327 2.58 -3.04 -2.28
C VAL A 327 1.14 -3.07 -2.76
N HIS A 328 0.71 -4.20 -3.33
CA HIS A 328 -0.69 -4.40 -3.69
C HIS A 328 -1.42 -5.17 -2.59
N VAL A 329 -2.63 -4.74 -2.23
CA VAL A 329 -3.45 -5.43 -1.23
C VAL A 329 -4.77 -5.87 -1.85
N HIS A 330 -5.08 -7.16 -1.72
CA HIS A 330 -6.40 -7.72 -2.00
C HIS A 330 -7.17 -7.88 -0.69
N LEU A 331 -8.41 -7.40 -0.67
CA LEU A 331 -9.33 -7.55 0.45
C LEU A 331 -10.62 -8.20 0.00
N VAL A 332 -10.99 -9.32 0.62
CA VAL A 332 -12.32 -9.89 0.45
C VAL A 332 -13.28 -9.14 1.36
N ALA A 333 -14.41 -8.71 0.78
CA ALA A 333 -15.56 -8.18 1.50
C ALA A 333 -16.81 -8.97 1.11
N HIS A 334 -17.78 -9.07 2.02
CA HIS A 334 -19.07 -9.68 1.72
C HIS A 334 -20.17 -8.63 1.86
N PRO A 335 -21.04 -8.48 0.85
CA PRO A 335 -22.21 -7.63 0.96
C PRO A 335 -23.13 -8.15 2.06
N ARG A 336 -23.72 -7.23 2.83
CA ARG A 336 -24.85 -7.60 3.69
C ARG A 336 -25.98 -8.07 2.78
N LYS A 337 -26.71 -9.09 3.24
CA LYS A 337 -27.92 -9.57 2.57
C LYS A 337 -28.90 -8.40 2.43
N THR A 338 -29.02 -7.87 1.23
CA THR A 338 -30.21 -7.13 0.78
C THR A 338 -30.84 -7.97 -0.32
N ASP A 339 -32.16 -8.16 -0.28
CA ASP A 339 -32.93 -9.06 -1.17
C ASP A 339 -33.05 -8.57 -2.63
N LYS A 340 -32.14 -7.70 -3.09
CA LYS A 340 -32.13 -7.16 -4.45
C LYS A 340 -30.92 -7.67 -5.25
N PRO A 341 -31.01 -7.74 -6.60
CA PRO A 341 -29.86 -8.00 -7.46
C PRO A 341 -28.71 -7.05 -7.12
N LEU A 342 -27.47 -7.50 -7.30
CA LEU A 342 -26.25 -6.71 -7.06
C LEU A 342 -26.15 -5.59 -8.11
N ASP A 343 -26.97 -4.56 -7.96
CA ASP A 343 -26.81 -3.28 -8.65
C ASP A 343 -25.81 -2.41 -7.86
N ASN A 344 -25.28 -1.34 -8.47
CA ASN A 344 -24.39 -0.37 -7.80
C ASN A 344 -24.98 0.10 -6.44
N ASP A 345 -26.30 0.11 -6.29
CA ASP A 345 -27.01 0.47 -5.07
C ASP A 345 -26.91 -0.58 -3.93
N ALA A 346 -26.67 -1.87 -4.22
CA ALA A 346 -26.41 -2.88 -3.19
C ALA A 346 -25.04 -2.70 -2.51
N VAL A 347 -24.14 -1.99 -3.19
CA VAL A 347 -22.84 -1.55 -2.64
C VAL A 347 -23.02 -0.40 -1.64
N SER A 348 -24.19 0.24 -1.56
CA SER A 348 -24.44 1.39 -0.67
C SER A 348 -24.19 1.10 0.82
N GLY A 349 -24.42 -0.14 1.28
CA GLY A 349 -24.07 -0.57 2.66
C GLY A 349 -22.57 -0.84 2.90
N ILE A 350 -21.75 -0.84 1.84
CA ILE A 350 -20.28 -1.00 1.80
C ILE A 350 -19.66 0.24 1.10
N GLY A 351 -20.43 1.32 0.91
CA GLY A 351 -20.03 2.47 0.11
C GLY A 351 -18.73 3.08 0.62
N ASP A 352 -18.62 3.26 1.94
CA ASP A 352 -17.42 3.79 2.59
C ASP A 352 -16.17 2.93 2.32
N ILE A 353 -16.32 1.61 2.32
CA ILE A 353 -15.23 0.65 2.12
C ILE A 353 -14.78 0.63 0.64
N THR A 354 -15.73 0.60 -0.29
CA THR A 354 -15.44 0.59 -1.75
C THR A 354 -14.96 1.95 -2.28
N ASN A 355 -15.34 3.05 -1.62
CA ASN A 355 -14.84 4.40 -1.93
C ASN A 355 -13.34 4.53 -1.70
N MET A 356 -12.82 3.90 -0.64
CA MET A 356 -11.40 3.91 -0.31
C MET A 356 -10.55 3.09 -1.29
N ALA A 357 -11.10 2.00 -1.84
CA ALA A 357 -10.39 1.13 -2.77
C ALA A 357 -10.07 1.79 -4.12
N ASP A 358 -8.97 1.38 -4.73
CA ASP A 358 -8.59 1.78 -6.10
C ASP A 358 -9.29 0.90 -7.12
N ASN A 359 -9.42 -0.39 -6.82
CA ASN A 359 -10.15 -1.35 -7.65
C ASN A 359 -11.26 -2.04 -6.86
N VAL A 360 -12.41 -2.27 -7.50
CA VAL A 360 -13.52 -3.03 -6.93
C VAL A 360 -14.03 -4.04 -7.95
N PHE A 361 -14.05 -5.31 -7.54
CA PHE A 361 -14.46 -6.43 -8.37
C PHE A 361 -15.65 -7.17 -7.73
N SER A 362 -16.67 -7.51 -8.51
CA SER A 362 -17.74 -8.43 -8.11
C SER A 362 -17.53 -9.79 -8.77
N MET A 363 -17.72 -10.86 -7.99
CA MET A 363 -17.76 -12.22 -8.50
C MET A 363 -19.12 -12.86 -8.24
N GLU A 364 -19.72 -13.38 -9.30
CA GLU A 364 -21.05 -14.01 -9.28
C GLU A 364 -21.06 -15.27 -10.14
N ARG A 365 -21.53 -16.39 -9.60
CA ARG A 365 -21.78 -17.62 -10.37
C ARG A 365 -23.14 -17.50 -11.04
N THR A 366 -23.17 -17.75 -12.34
CA THR A 366 -24.40 -17.85 -13.11
C THR A 366 -24.76 -19.32 -13.29
N ASP A 367 -25.98 -19.67 -12.89
CA ASP A 367 -26.58 -20.93 -13.27
C ASP A 367 -27.12 -20.76 -14.69
N GLN A 368 -26.39 -21.25 -15.70
CA GLN A 368 -26.96 -21.36 -17.04
C GLN A 368 -28.03 -22.45 -17.03
N GLY A 369 -29.28 -22.03 -16.82
CA GLY A 369 -30.47 -22.88 -16.80
C GLY A 369 -31.79 -22.10 -16.81
N GLY A 370 -31.82 -20.87 -17.34
CA GLY A 370 -33.02 -20.03 -17.36
C GLY A 370 -33.19 -19.23 -18.65
N ASN A 371 -33.98 -19.79 -19.57
CA ASN A 371 -34.67 -19.21 -20.73
C ASN A 371 -33.89 -18.51 -21.86
N GLY A 372 -33.88 -19.17 -23.02
CA GLY A 372 -33.98 -18.51 -24.34
C GLY A 372 -32.96 -18.97 -25.38
N GLY A 373 -33.30 -20.00 -26.17
CA GLY A 373 -32.69 -20.28 -27.48
C GLY A 373 -31.83 -21.53 -27.55
N ASP A 374 -32.38 -22.54 -28.24
CA ASP A 374 -31.81 -23.81 -28.67
C ASP A 374 -30.28 -23.80 -28.90
N SER A 375 -29.54 -24.46 -28.02
CA SER A 375 -28.29 -25.13 -28.39
C SER A 375 -28.09 -26.37 -27.52
N GLU A 376 -28.18 -27.53 -28.17
CA GLU A 376 -27.79 -28.83 -27.61
C GLU A 376 -26.28 -28.83 -27.34
N TYR A 377 -25.89 -28.54 -26.09
CA TYR A 377 -24.61 -28.96 -25.55
C TYR A 377 -24.82 -29.44 -24.11
N GLU A 378 -25.05 -30.74 -23.96
CA GLU A 378 -25.00 -31.43 -22.67
C GLU A 378 -23.60 -31.34 -22.06
N GLY A 379 -23.51 -30.88 -20.81
CA GLY A 379 -22.34 -31.09 -19.95
C GLY A 379 -21.60 -29.83 -19.44
N THR A 380 -21.80 -29.51 -18.16
CA THR A 380 -20.81 -28.83 -17.28
C THR A 380 -20.29 -27.44 -17.69
N LYS A 381 -21.15 -26.41 -17.73
CA LYS A 381 -20.68 -25.01 -17.68
C LYS A 381 -21.35 -24.24 -16.54
N SER A 382 -20.75 -24.27 -15.35
CA SER A 382 -21.04 -23.23 -14.35
C SER A 382 -20.22 -22.00 -14.73
N GLY A 383 -20.85 -21.02 -15.35
CA GLY A 383 -20.21 -19.74 -15.66
C GLY A 383 -20.01 -18.95 -14.37
N THR A 384 -18.82 -18.39 -14.16
CA THR A 384 -18.59 -17.36 -13.15
C THR A 384 -18.32 -16.06 -13.89
N VAL A 385 -18.99 -14.99 -13.50
CA VAL A 385 -18.79 -13.67 -14.07
C VAL A 385 -17.99 -12.84 -13.09
N LEU A 386 -16.86 -12.33 -13.55
CA LEU A 386 -16.07 -11.31 -12.87
C LEU A 386 -16.44 -9.95 -13.47
N THR A 387 -17.02 -9.07 -12.66
CA THR A 387 -17.40 -7.71 -13.06
C THR A 387 -16.50 -6.70 -12.39
N ILE A 388 -15.91 -5.80 -13.19
CA ILE A 388 -15.12 -4.67 -12.71
C ILE A 388 -16.11 -3.54 -12.38
N LEU A 389 -16.33 -3.31 -11.09
CA LEU A 389 -17.22 -2.25 -10.62
C LEU A 389 -16.51 -0.88 -10.59
N LYS A 390 -15.21 -0.89 -10.32
CA LYS A 390 -14.37 0.31 -10.25
C LYS A 390 -12.92 -0.02 -10.60
N ASN A 391 -12.31 0.79 -11.45
CA ASN A 391 -10.86 0.89 -11.62
C ASN A 391 -10.50 2.38 -11.65
N ARG A 392 -9.81 2.86 -10.60
CA ARG A 392 -9.51 4.30 -10.43
C ARG A 392 -8.50 4.80 -11.46
N PHE A 393 -7.54 3.96 -11.85
CA PHE A 393 -6.42 4.38 -12.69
C PHE A 393 -6.83 4.66 -14.15
N PHE A 394 -7.56 3.75 -14.79
CA PHE A 394 -8.03 3.90 -16.18
C PHE A 394 -9.51 4.32 -16.29
N GLY A 395 -10.24 4.40 -15.17
CA GLY A 395 -11.65 4.80 -15.17
C GLY A 395 -12.61 3.74 -15.69
N GLU A 396 -12.16 2.49 -15.86
CA GLU A 396 -12.99 1.39 -16.37
C GLU A 396 -14.03 0.95 -15.34
N THR A 397 -15.28 0.81 -15.79
CA THR A 397 -16.43 0.40 -14.96
C THR A 397 -17.39 -0.49 -15.75
N GLN A 398 -18.11 -1.36 -15.04
CA GLN A 398 -19.15 -2.25 -15.57
C GLN A 398 -18.68 -3.16 -16.73
N ARG A 399 -17.39 -3.52 -16.72
CA ARG A 399 -16.80 -4.50 -17.65
C ARG A 399 -16.88 -5.89 -17.03
N SER A 400 -17.44 -6.85 -17.77
CA SER A 400 -17.56 -8.25 -17.31
C SER A 400 -16.70 -9.22 -18.09
N ILE A 401 -16.16 -10.21 -17.39
CA ILE A 401 -15.35 -11.30 -17.92
C ILE A 401 -15.99 -12.62 -17.48
N GLY A 402 -16.34 -13.45 -18.46
CA GLY A 402 -16.81 -14.82 -18.21
C GLY A 402 -15.64 -15.75 -17.91
N LEU A 403 -15.76 -16.51 -16.85
CA LEU A 403 -14.79 -17.49 -16.35
C LEU A 403 -15.47 -18.86 -16.25
N ASP A 404 -14.84 -19.88 -16.80
CA ASP A 404 -15.17 -21.27 -16.54
C ASP A 404 -14.33 -21.79 -15.36
N PHE A 405 -14.79 -22.86 -14.72
CA PHE A 405 -14.17 -23.40 -13.51
C PHE A 405 -13.88 -24.89 -13.63
N ASP A 406 -12.59 -25.26 -13.52
CA ASP A 406 -12.19 -26.66 -13.46
C ASP A 406 -12.34 -27.20 -12.02
N LYS A 407 -13.31 -28.09 -11.82
CA LYS A 407 -13.60 -28.67 -10.49
C LYS A 407 -12.44 -29.46 -9.91
N LYS A 408 -11.59 -30.05 -10.76
CA LYS A 408 -10.48 -30.94 -10.35
C LYS A 408 -9.35 -30.13 -9.70
N SER A 409 -8.85 -29.11 -10.39
CA SER A 409 -7.78 -28.24 -9.93
C SER A 409 -8.23 -26.99 -9.20
N LYS A 410 -9.53 -26.69 -9.23
CA LYS A 410 -10.12 -25.46 -8.70
C LYS A 410 -9.63 -24.20 -9.41
N ARG A 411 -9.19 -24.30 -10.66
CA ARG A 411 -8.74 -23.15 -11.46
C ARG A 411 -9.91 -22.50 -12.18
N PHE A 412 -9.91 -21.17 -12.18
CA PHE A 412 -10.68 -20.36 -13.11
C PHE A 412 -9.89 -20.13 -14.39
N TYR A 413 -10.57 -20.17 -15.53
CA TYR A 413 -10.00 -19.86 -16.83
C TYR A 413 -11.01 -19.13 -17.71
N LYS A 414 -10.54 -18.42 -18.75
CA LYS A 414 -11.41 -17.64 -19.64
C LYS A 414 -12.47 -18.53 -20.28
N SER A 415 -13.73 -18.13 -20.16
CA SER A 415 -14.84 -18.85 -20.80
C SER A 415 -14.79 -18.72 -22.33
N GLY A 416 -15.14 -19.78 -23.04
CA GLY A 416 -15.24 -19.77 -24.51
C GLY A 416 -13.92 -19.75 -25.27
N GLY A 417 -12.80 -20.11 -24.63
CA GLY A 417 -11.50 -20.23 -25.33
C GLY A 417 -10.26 -20.33 -24.44
N GLY A 418 -10.39 -20.24 -23.11
CA GLY A 418 -9.29 -20.47 -22.18
C GLY A 418 -9.07 -21.96 -21.85
N THR A 419 -8.01 -22.25 -21.11
CA THR A 419 -7.69 -23.59 -20.64
C THR A 419 -7.25 -23.59 -19.17
N PRO A 420 -7.61 -24.62 -18.38
CA PRO A 420 -7.09 -24.78 -17.02
C PRO A 420 -5.66 -25.35 -16.99
N HIS A 421 -5.02 -25.59 -18.14
CA HIS A 421 -3.74 -26.30 -18.26
C HIS A 421 -2.48 -25.42 -18.17
N LYS A 422 -2.56 -24.20 -17.63
CA LYS A 422 -1.38 -23.35 -17.41
C LYS A 422 -0.32 -24.13 -16.59
N ALA A 423 0.91 -24.14 -17.07
CA ALA A 423 2.05 -24.65 -16.31
C ALA A 423 2.65 -23.49 -15.50
N TYR A 424 2.93 -23.72 -14.23
CA TYR A 424 3.62 -22.75 -13.37
C TYR A 424 5.12 -23.06 -13.30
N GLY A 425 5.92 -22.11 -12.82
CA GLY A 425 7.38 -22.22 -12.68
C GLY A 425 7.88 -23.52 -12.05
N TRP A 426 7.12 -24.12 -11.13
CA TRP A 426 7.52 -25.39 -10.50
C TRP A 426 7.56 -26.58 -11.48
N GLU A 427 6.85 -26.52 -12.61
CA GLU A 427 6.80 -27.58 -13.63
C GLU A 427 8.04 -27.58 -14.54
N PHE A 428 8.75 -26.45 -14.61
CA PHE A 428 9.96 -26.29 -15.39
C PHE A 428 11.17 -26.61 -14.50
N ASP A 429 12.04 -27.52 -14.93
CA ASP A 429 13.24 -27.91 -14.18
C ASP A 429 14.31 -26.79 -14.26
N GLY A 430 14.60 -26.12 -13.14
CA GLY A 430 15.87 -25.39 -12.95
C GLY A 430 16.10 -24.11 -13.77
N GLU A 431 15.19 -23.70 -14.66
CA GLU A 431 15.26 -22.39 -15.32
C GLU A 431 14.44 -21.38 -14.52
N GLU A 432 15.12 -20.56 -13.71
CA GLU A 432 14.50 -19.36 -13.16
C GLU A 432 14.06 -18.47 -14.33
N GLN A 433 12.76 -18.17 -14.43
CA GLN A 433 12.33 -17.08 -15.30
C GLN A 433 13.02 -15.79 -14.84
N PRO A 434 13.56 -14.98 -15.76
CA PRO A 434 14.19 -13.73 -15.39
C PRO A 434 13.20 -12.85 -14.61
N SER A 435 13.64 -12.31 -13.48
CA SER A 435 12.86 -11.34 -12.72
C SER A 435 12.56 -10.14 -13.62
N PHE A 436 11.29 -9.85 -13.89
CA PHE A 436 10.84 -8.71 -14.71
C PHE A 436 11.05 -7.33 -14.04
N LEU A 437 11.95 -7.24 -13.07
CA LEU A 437 12.42 -5.98 -12.50
C LEU A 437 13.71 -5.47 -13.15
N ASP A 438 14.15 -6.08 -14.26
CA ASP A 438 15.27 -5.57 -15.07
C ASP A 438 15.01 -5.70 -16.59
N ASP A 439 15.60 -4.79 -17.35
CA ASP A 439 15.12 -4.22 -18.61
C ASP A 439 14.91 -5.16 -19.83
N GLY A 440 13.76 -4.98 -20.50
CA GLY A 440 13.74 -4.72 -21.94
C GLY A 440 13.82 -5.86 -22.97
N ALA A 441 13.73 -7.15 -22.62
CA ALA A 441 13.71 -8.23 -23.62
C ALA A 441 12.28 -8.72 -23.94
N PRO A 442 11.89 -8.87 -25.23
CA PRO A 442 10.61 -9.47 -25.58
C PRO A 442 10.66 -10.98 -25.31
N VAL A 443 9.85 -11.42 -24.34
CA VAL A 443 9.57 -12.83 -24.12
C VAL A 443 8.64 -13.30 -25.24
N GLU A 444 8.96 -14.41 -25.90
CA GLU A 444 8.08 -15.02 -26.90
C GLU A 444 6.68 -15.25 -26.31
N ASP A 445 5.68 -14.69 -26.98
CA ASP A 445 4.26 -14.83 -26.62
C ASP A 445 3.73 -16.17 -27.13
N PRO A 446 3.32 -17.11 -26.26
CA PRO A 446 2.69 -18.36 -26.68
C PRO A 446 1.26 -18.18 -27.24
N PHE A 447 0.79 -16.94 -27.40
CA PHE A 447 -0.53 -16.57 -27.93
C PHE A 447 -0.48 -15.64 -29.16
N ASP A 448 0.65 -15.56 -29.85
CA ASP A 448 0.75 -14.80 -31.10
C ASP A 448 0.02 -15.52 -32.26
N ASP A 449 -1.14 -15.01 -32.64
CA ASP A 449 -1.92 -15.47 -33.80
C ASP A 449 -1.36 -15.00 -35.15
N SER A 450 -0.25 -14.26 -35.20
CA SER A 450 0.35 -13.73 -36.44
C SER A 450 1.05 -14.78 -37.32
N LYS A 451 1.22 -16.03 -36.86
CA LYS A 451 1.90 -17.11 -37.60
C LYS A 451 0.97 -18.19 -38.19
N LYS A 452 -0.32 -17.90 -38.40
CA LYS A 452 -1.19 -18.74 -39.25
C LYS A 452 -1.47 -18.06 -40.57
N GLY A 453 -0.48 -18.13 -41.46
CA GLY A 453 -0.56 -17.61 -42.82
C GLY A 453 0.65 -18.03 -43.64
N ALA A 454 0.79 -19.34 -43.89
CA ALA A 454 1.53 -19.91 -45.02
C ALA A 454 0.92 -21.28 -45.35
#